data_AF-A0A1Q9DRH8-F1
#
_entry.id   AF-A0A1Q9DRH8-F1
#
_cell.length_a   1.000
_cell.length_b   1.000
_cell.length_c   1.000
_cell.angle_alpha   90.00
_cell.angle_beta   90.00
_cell.angle_gamma   90.00
#
_symmetry.space_group_name_H-M   'P 1'
#
loop_
_entity.id
_entity.type
_entity.pdbx_description
1 polymer ?
#
loop_
_entity_poly.entity_id
_entity_poly.type
_entity_poly.pdbx_seq_one_letter_code
_entity_poly.pdbx_strand_id
1 'polypeptide(L)'
;MADLEEATTIILKMNRKVTYQEFVDALGHYLGDPWRSKPYDLIHLVSPCAVVVNFTSAEVCQRSFRALQILAGVNGILVKEVRHARHQGLAANLALYLARRSFRRSVRKGGEPHIFFGGAKLALTTARKKFVPDEMLRRYQVALEVHGLEADVPPDDEVPFGHMLSISTMATMAQGQEDLEGLALEEEEIVQSGGNPPPEACQLAAPSRQDTKVADASDSEGLLPIRLY
;
A
#
# COMPACT_ATOMS: atom_id res chain seq x y z
N MET A 1 -8.00 -23.59 -9.57
CA MET A 1 -8.34 -22.20 -9.21
C MET A 1 -9.08 -22.18 -7.88
N ALA A 2 -8.48 -22.75 -6.81
CA ALA A 2 -9.18 -23.03 -5.56
C ALA A 2 -8.89 -22.06 -4.41
N ASP A 3 -7.79 -21.29 -4.41
CA ASP A 3 -7.34 -20.67 -3.13
C ASP A 3 -7.46 -19.14 -3.08
N LEU A 4 -8.31 -18.54 -3.93
CA LEU A 4 -8.61 -17.11 -3.83
C LEU A 4 -9.30 -16.77 -2.49
N GLU A 5 -10.04 -17.72 -1.93
CA GLU A 5 -10.72 -17.54 -0.65
C GLU A 5 -9.75 -17.48 0.54
N GLU A 6 -8.56 -18.05 0.40
CA GLU A 6 -7.52 -18.08 1.45
C GLU A 6 -6.40 -17.05 1.22
N ALA A 7 -6.51 -16.24 0.16
CA ALA A 7 -5.48 -15.26 -0.17
C ALA A 7 -5.33 -14.19 0.93
N THR A 8 -4.10 -14.01 1.42
CA THR A 8 -3.73 -13.02 2.44
C THR A 8 -2.85 -11.91 1.90
N THR A 9 -2.47 -11.97 0.63
CA THR A 9 -1.50 -11.05 0.03
C THR A 9 -2.00 -10.47 -1.29
N ILE A 10 -1.87 -9.15 -1.41
CA ILE A 10 -2.12 -8.41 -2.66
C ILE A 10 -0.87 -7.67 -3.11
N ILE A 11 -0.78 -7.45 -4.41
CA ILE A 11 0.24 -6.66 -5.07
C ILE A 11 -0.43 -5.49 -5.74
N LEU A 12 0.07 -4.30 -5.43
CA LEU A 12 -0.40 -3.03 -5.94
C LEU A 12 0.70 -2.45 -6.82
N LYS A 13 0.39 -2.14 -8.07
CA LYS A 13 1.26 -1.30 -8.91
C LYS A 13 0.77 0.13 -8.86
N MET A 14 1.69 1.06 -8.68
CA MET A 14 1.39 2.47 -8.52
C MET A 14 1.74 3.24 -9.79
N ASN A 15 1.04 4.34 -10.03
CA ASN A 15 1.33 5.22 -11.17
C ASN A 15 2.59 6.08 -10.97
N ARG A 16 3.05 6.25 -9.73
CA ARG A 16 4.27 6.99 -9.36
C ARG A 16 4.98 6.34 -8.18
N LYS A 17 6.23 6.76 -7.94
CA LYS A 17 6.94 6.46 -6.69
C LYS A 17 6.26 7.20 -5.54
N VAL A 18 6.09 6.53 -4.41
CA VAL A 18 5.52 7.10 -3.19
C VAL A 18 6.34 6.69 -1.99
N THR A 19 6.25 7.48 -0.94
CA THR A 19 6.74 7.11 0.38
C THR A 19 5.77 6.16 1.08
N TYR A 20 6.22 5.51 2.14
CA TYR A 20 5.36 4.68 2.98
C TYR A 20 4.16 5.46 3.52
N GLN A 21 4.40 6.68 4.01
CA GLN A 21 3.36 7.52 4.59
C GLN A 21 2.31 7.92 3.55
N GLU A 22 2.74 8.39 2.37
CA GLU A 22 1.82 8.70 1.26
C GLU A 22 0.97 7.50 0.86
N PHE A 23 1.58 6.31 0.81
CA PHE A 23 0.87 5.07 0.47
C PHE A 23 -0.17 4.70 1.54
N VAL A 24 0.22 4.74 2.81
CA VAL A 24 -0.68 4.42 3.94
C VAL A 24 -1.82 5.42 4.02
N ASP A 25 -1.56 6.70 3.81
CA ASP A 25 -2.58 7.73 3.80
C ASP A 25 -3.56 7.55 2.65
N ALA A 26 -3.07 7.25 1.45
CA ALA A 26 -3.92 6.94 0.30
C ALA A 26 -4.80 5.70 0.56
N LEU A 27 -4.23 4.61 1.07
CA LEU A 27 -5.02 3.42 1.42
C LEU A 27 -6.03 3.70 2.53
N GLY A 28 -5.67 4.50 3.54
CA GLY A 28 -6.59 4.92 4.60
C GLY A 28 -7.79 5.70 4.04
N HIS A 29 -7.57 6.54 3.02
CA HIS A 29 -8.65 7.23 2.33
C HIS A 29 -9.55 6.27 1.53
N TYR A 30 -8.97 5.26 0.87
CA TYR A 30 -9.72 4.31 0.04
C TYR A 30 -10.48 3.25 0.85
N LEU A 31 -9.92 2.81 1.97
CA LEU A 31 -10.40 1.68 2.77
C LEU A 31 -11.03 2.10 4.11
N GLY A 32 -10.90 3.37 4.49
CA GLY A 32 -11.40 3.93 5.74
C GLY A 32 -10.53 3.64 6.97
N ASP A 33 -10.95 4.18 8.11
CA ASP A 33 -10.24 4.08 9.40
C ASP A 33 -9.92 2.66 9.89
N PRO A 34 -10.73 1.60 9.62
CA PRO A 34 -10.37 0.23 10.00
C PRO A 34 -9.06 -0.26 9.37
N TRP A 35 -8.59 0.39 8.31
CA TRP A 35 -7.28 0.13 7.73
C TRP A 35 -6.17 0.59 8.67
N ARG A 36 -6.28 1.80 9.21
CA ARG A 36 -5.24 2.42 10.05
C ARG A 36 -5.05 1.71 11.38
N SER A 37 -6.09 1.04 11.88
CA SER A 37 -6.08 0.36 13.18
C SER A 37 -5.67 -1.11 13.12
N LYS A 38 -5.52 -1.71 11.94
CA LYS A 38 -5.16 -3.13 11.79
C LYS A 38 -3.67 -3.32 11.50
N PRO A 39 -3.00 -4.31 12.11
CA PRO A 39 -1.64 -4.64 11.74
C PRO A 39 -1.63 -5.30 10.35
N TYR A 40 -0.91 -4.67 9.42
CA TYR A 40 -0.54 -5.23 8.12
C TYR A 40 0.97 -5.13 7.95
N ASP A 41 1.53 -6.10 7.22
CA ASP A 41 2.95 -6.11 6.89
C ASP A 41 3.12 -5.76 5.42
N LEU A 42 4.14 -4.96 5.13
CA LEU A 42 4.26 -4.32 3.84
C LEU A 42 5.69 -4.42 3.31
N ILE A 43 5.82 -4.80 2.04
CA ILE A 43 7.07 -4.72 1.29
C ILE A 43 6.85 -3.66 0.21
N HIS A 44 7.51 -2.52 0.34
CA HIS A 44 7.49 -1.45 -0.64
C HIS A 44 8.72 -1.54 -1.54
N LEU A 45 8.47 -1.74 -2.82
CA LEU A 45 9.47 -1.77 -3.88
C LEU A 45 9.47 -0.39 -4.54
N VAL A 46 10.56 0.35 -4.32
CA VAL A 46 10.73 1.72 -4.87
C VAL A 46 10.87 1.66 -6.40
N SER A 47 11.38 0.55 -6.89
CA SER A 47 11.38 0.17 -8.29
C SER A 47 11.18 -1.35 -8.36
N PRO A 48 10.33 -1.87 -9.28
CA PRO A 48 9.26 -1.12 -9.93
C PRO A 48 8.30 -0.57 -8.86
N CYS A 49 7.58 0.53 -9.12
CA CYS A 49 6.68 1.20 -8.17
C CYS A 49 5.53 0.27 -7.71
N ALA A 50 5.84 -0.63 -6.79
CA ALA A 50 4.98 -1.74 -6.40
C ALA A 50 5.01 -1.92 -4.89
N VAL A 51 3.85 -2.28 -4.34
CA VAL A 51 3.70 -2.56 -2.92
C VAL A 51 3.07 -3.94 -2.77
N VAL A 52 3.71 -4.79 -1.98
CA VAL A 52 3.15 -6.07 -1.55
C VAL A 52 2.60 -5.87 -0.15
N VAL A 53 1.29 -6.08 0.02
CA VAL A 53 0.60 -5.92 1.28
C VAL A 53 0.16 -7.29 1.76
N ASN A 54 0.61 -7.67 2.96
CA ASN A 54 0.29 -8.93 3.62
C ASN A 54 -0.66 -8.62 4.77
N PHE A 55 -1.86 -9.19 4.69
CA PHE A 55 -2.91 -9.05 5.67
C PHE A 55 -2.84 -10.20 6.67
N THR A 56 -3.28 -9.92 7.90
CA THR A 56 -3.39 -10.93 8.97
C THR A 56 -4.59 -11.85 8.82
N SER A 57 -5.55 -11.51 7.95
CA SER A 57 -6.75 -12.31 7.68
C SER A 57 -7.11 -12.28 6.19
N ALA A 58 -7.46 -13.44 5.65
CA ALA A 58 -7.90 -13.60 4.27
C ALA A 58 -9.17 -12.79 3.98
N GLU A 59 -10.08 -12.71 4.95
CA GLU A 59 -11.30 -11.92 4.82
C GLU A 59 -11.00 -10.42 4.62
N VAL A 60 -10.05 -9.87 5.39
CA VAL A 60 -9.64 -8.47 5.24
C VAL A 60 -8.96 -8.26 3.90
N CYS A 61 -8.07 -9.17 3.50
CA CYS A 61 -7.42 -9.16 2.19
C CYS A 61 -8.45 -9.11 1.04
N GLN A 62 -9.45 -9.99 1.05
CA GLN A 62 -10.48 -10.02 0.01
C GLN A 62 -11.32 -8.75 -0.04
N ARG A 63 -11.76 -8.23 1.11
CA ARG A 63 -12.54 -6.99 1.18
C ARG A 63 -11.73 -5.82 0.60
N SER A 64 -10.47 -5.69 1.02
CA SER A 64 -9.56 -4.65 0.51
C SER A 64 -9.26 -4.83 -0.97
N PHE A 65 -9.07 -6.07 -1.44
CA PHE A 65 -8.85 -6.37 -2.85
C PHE A 65 -10.03 -5.89 -3.70
N ARG A 66 -11.27 -6.24 -3.34
CA ARG A 66 -12.48 -5.83 -4.08
C ARG A 66 -12.63 -4.30 -4.13
N ALA A 67 -12.41 -3.62 -3.00
CA ALA A 67 -12.47 -2.16 -2.95
C ALA A 67 -11.41 -1.49 -3.85
N LEU A 68 -10.16 -1.95 -3.77
CA LEU A 68 -9.07 -1.41 -4.57
C LEU A 68 -9.20 -1.75 -6.05
N GLN A 69 -9.78 -2.91 -6.39
CA GLN A 69 -10.00 -3.31 -7.77
C GLN A 69 -10.99 -2.38 -8.50
N ILE A 70 -12.00 -1.85 -7.80
CA ILE A 70 -12.94 -0.86 -8.35
C ILE A 70 -12.24 0.47 -8.64
N LEU A 71 -11.28 0.85 -7.80
CA LEU A 71 -10.56 2.13 -7.90
C LEU A 71 -9.34 2.07 -8.83
N ALA A 72 -8.84 0.87 -9.12
CA ALA A 72 -7.61 0.68 -9.89
C ALA A 72 -7.75 1.25 -11.31
N GLY A 73 -6.77 2.07 -11.71
CA GLY A 73 -6.72 2.65 -13.06
C GLY A 73 -7.63 3.87 -13.27
N VAL A 74 -8.40 4.28 -12.26
CA VAL A 74 -9.17 5.53 -12.31
C VAL A 74 -8.22 6.73 -12.29
N ASN A 75 -8.47 7.72 -13.15
CA ASN A 75 -7.64 8.92 -13.23
C ASN A 75 -7.59 9.65 -11.88
N GLY A 76 -6.38 10.03 -11.45
CA GLY A 76 -6.15 10.67 -10.15
C GLY A 76 -6.00 9.71 -8.97
N ILE A 77 -6.28 8.40 -9.14
CA ILE A 77 -6.02 7.38 -8.12
C ILE A 77 -4.57 6.89 -8.21
N LEU A 78 -3.95 6.65 -7.04
CA LEU A 78 -2.55 6.21 -6.94
C LEU A 78 -2.33 4.80 -7.51
N VAL A 79 -3.32 3.94 -7.32
CA VAL A 79 -3.27 2.52 -7.67
C VAL A 79 -3.60 2.32 -9.15
N LYS A 80 -2.62 1.83 -9.91
CA LYS A 80 -2.77 1.50 -11.33
C LYS A 80 -3.32 0.09 -11.55
N GLU A 81 -2.84 -0.88 -10.77
CA GLU A 81 -3.21 -2.29 -10.92
C GLU A 81 -3.22 -2.95 -9.53
N VAL A 82 -4.15 -3.87 -9.33
CA VAL A 82 -4.30 -4.67 -8.12
C VAL A 82 -4.44 -6.13 -8.54
N ARG A 83 -3.72 -7.03 -7.89
CA ARG A 83 -3.87 -8.47 -8.06
C ARG A 83 -3.53 -9.20 -6.77
N HIS A 84 -4.01 -10.43 -6.63
CA HIS A 84 -3.48 -11.34 -5.63
C HIS A 84 -2.05 -11.75 -5.98
N ALA A 85 -1.21 -11.92 -4.95
CA ALA A 85 0.10 -12.51 -5.15
C ALA A 85 -0.03 -14.01 -5.46
N ARG A 86 0.89 -14.57 -6.25
CA ARG A 86 1.05 -16.03 -6.39
C ARG A 86 1.57 -16.65 -5.11
N HIS A 87 2.39 -15.90 -4.36
CA HIS A 87 2.94 -16.32 -3.07
C HIS A 87 2.25 -15.58 -1.94
N GLN A 88 1.74 -16.33 -0.96
CA GLN A 88 1.02 -15.77 0.18
C GLN A 88 1.94 -15.60 1.39
N GLY A 89 1.81 -14.47 2.06
CA GLY A 89 2.51 -14.14 3.31
C GLY A 89 3.88 -13.48 3.10
N LEU A 90 4.30 -12.75 4.14
CA LEU A 90 5.52 -11.93 4.11
C LEU A 90 6.78 -12.77 3.84
N ALA A 91 6.90 -13.92 4.52
CA ALA A 91 8.05 -14.81 4.42
C ALA A 91 8.27 -15.32 2.99
N ALA A 92 7.21 -15.83 2.35
CA ALA A 92 7.26 -16.38 1.00
C ALA A 92 7.65 -15.31 -0.04
N ASN A 93 7.01 -14.13 0.04
CA ASN A 93 7.32 -13.01 -0.87
C ASN A 93 8.74 -12.48 -0.67
N LEU A 94 9.19 -12.38 0.58
CA LEU A 94 10.55 -11.94 0.89
C LEU A 94 11.59 -12.97 0.44
N ALA A 95 11.33 -14.27 0.65
CA ALA A 95 12.21 -15.35 0.20
C ALA A 95 12.36 -15.35 -1.32
N LEU A 96 11.26 -15.21 -2.06
CA LEU A 96 11.28 -15.10 -3.51
C LEU A 96 12.09 -13.89 -3.96
N TYR A 97 11.85 -12.71 -3.36
CA TYR A 97 12.57 -11.49 -3.71
C TYR A 97 14.09 -11.65 -3.51
N LEU A 98 14.50 -12.23 -2.37
CA LEU A 98 15.91 -12.49 -2.04
C LEU A 98 16.56 -13.57 -2.92
N ALA A 99 15.79 -14.53 -3.42
CA ALA A 99 16.27 -15.62 -4.26
C ALA A 99 16.63 -15.17 -5.69
N ARG A 100 16.09 -14.04 -6.17
CA ARG A 100 16.30 -13.56 -7.54
C ARG A 100 17.74 -13.12 -7.77
N ARG A 101 18.33 -13.53 -8.89
CA ARG A 101 19.69 -13.08 -9.29
C ARG A 101 19.78 -11.56 -9.47
N SER A 102 18.71 -10.93 -9.95
CA SER A 102 18.63 -9.48 -10.14
C SER A 102 18.63 -8.68 -8.83
N PHE A 103 18.26 -9.29 -7.70
CA PHE A 103 18.29 -8.66 -6.38
C PHE A 103 19.66 -8.02 -6.07
N ARG A 104 20.73 -8.76 -6.32
CA ARG A 104 22.10 -8.27 -6.08
C ARG A 104 22.44 -7.03 -6.91
N ARG A 105 21.87 -6.90 -8.11
CA ARG A 105 22.04 -5.73 -8.98
C ARG A 105 21.16 -4.58 -8.52
N SER A 106 19.90 -4.85 -8.17
CA SER A 106 18.94 -3.86 -7.68
C SER A 106 19.44 -3.16 -6.40
N VAL A 107 19.90 -3.93 -5.40
CA VAL A 107 20.44 -3.37 -4.15
C VAL A 107 21.63 -2.44 -4.41
N ARG A 108 22.54 -2.80 -5.32
CA ARG A 108 23.70 -1.94 -5.67
C ARG A 108 23.28 -0.61 -6.29
N LYS A 109 22.12 -0.55 -6.95
CA LYS A 109 21.54 0.66 -7.54
C LYS A 109 20.64 1.44 -6.57
N GLY A 110 20.58 1.05 -5.29
CA GLY A 110 19.69 1.66 -4.29
C GLY A 110 18.23 1.20 -4.38
N GLY A 111 17.95 0.11 -5.09
CA GLY A 111 16.61 -0.50 -5.22
C GLY A 111 16.22 -1.43 -4.07
N GLU A 112 16.82 -1.25 -2.88
CA GLU A 112 16.52 -2.12 -1.75
C GLU A 112 15.04 -1.96 -1.33
N PRO A 113 14.33 -3.07 -1.07
CA PRO A 113 12.94 -3.02 -0.65
C PRO A 113 12.84 -2.37 0.73
N HIS A 114 11.85 -1.52 0.92
CA HIS A 114 11.50 -1.01 2.24
C HIS A 114 10.49 -1.97 2.88
N ILE A 115 10.88 -2.63 3.95
CA ILE A 115 10.02 -3.59 4.66
C ILE A 115 9.46 -2.92 5.90
N PHE A 116 8.16 -3.08 6.13
CA PHE A 116 7.45 -2.61 7.30
C PHE A 116 6.73 -3.78 7.96
N PHE A 117 6.95 -3.97 9.26
CA PHE A 117 6.33 -5.02 10.05
C PHE A 117 5.65 -4.38 11.26
N GLY A 118 4.34 -4.58 11.41
CA GLY A 118 3.57 -3.89 12.45
C GLY A 118 3.70 -2.36 12.42
N GLY A 119 3.80 -1.77 11.22
CA GLY A 119 3.95 -0.32 11.03
C GLY A 119 5.37 0.24 11.20
N ALA A 120 6.34 -0.54 11.67
CA ALA A 120 7.71 -0.10 11.85
C ALA A 120 8.61 -0.54 10.68
N LYS A 121 9.48 0.37 10.20
CA LYS A 121 10.46 0.03 9.17
C LYS A 121 11.48 -0.97 9.71
N LEU A 122 11.70 -2.06 8.97
CA LEU A 122 12.62 -3.13 9.30
C LEU A 122 13.72 -3.20 8.24
N ALA A 123 14.98 -3.26 8.68
CA ALA A 123 16.10 -3.48 7.77
C ALA A 123 15.99 -4.84 7.07
N LEU A 124 16.37 -4.93 5.80
CA LEU A 124 16.25 -6.17 5.02
C LEU A 124 17.01 -7.34 5.63
N THR A 125 18.20 -7.08 6.17
CA THR A 125 19.02 -8.10 6.86
C THR A 125 18.30 -8.67 8.08
N THR A 126 17.62 -7.82 8.85
CA THR A 126 16.82 -8.22 10.01
C THR A 126 15.56 -8.96 9.57
N ALA A 127 14.86 -8.47 8.54
CA ALA A 127 13.67 -9.12 7.99
C ALA A 127 13.99 -10.53 7.45
N ARG A 128 15.10 -10.69 6.71
CA ARG A 128 15.58 -11.99 6.24
C ARG A 128 15.76 -12.94 7.41
N LYS A 129 16.56 -12.55 8.42
CA LYS A 129 16.85 -13.42 9.58
C LYS A 129 15.59 -13.81 10.36
N LYS A 130 14.63 -12.90 10.46
CA LYS A 130 13.40 -13.11 11.24
C LYS A 130 12.38 -13.99 10.52
N PHE A 131 12.21 -13.82 9.21
CA PHE A 131 11.08 -14.40 8.47
C PHE A 131 11.45 -15.43 7.42
N VAL A 132 12.71 -15.51 6.98
CA VAL A 132 13.12 -16.34 5.84
C VAL A 132 14.14 -17.40 6.30
N PRO A 133 13.69 -18.64 6.60
CA PRO A 133 14.60 -19.76 6.83
C PRO A 133 15.48 -20.01 5.61
N ASP A 134 16.74 -20.40 5.82
CA ASP A 134 17.68 -20.67 4.71
C ASP A 134 17.18 -21.78 3.78
N GLU A 135 16.47 -22.77 4.32
CA GLU A 135 15.85 -23.85 3.53
C GLU A 135 14.78 -23.31 2.56
N MET A 136 13.96 -22.34 2.99
CA MET A 136 12.97 -21.69 2.12
C MET A 136 13.68 -20.94 0.99
N LEU A 137 14.74 -20.20 1.31
CA LEU A 137 15.51 -19.47 0.31
C LEU A 137 16.12 -20.41 -0.74
N ARG A 138 16.68 -21.55 -0.31
CA ARG A 138 17.23 -22.58 -1.22
C ARG A 138 16.16 -23.15 -2.15
N ARG A 139 14.99 -23.47 -1.62
CA ARG A 139 13.85 -23.97 -2.43
C ARG A 139 13.46 -22.97 -3.52
N TYR A 140 13.34 -21.69 -3.19
CA TYR A 140 13.03 -20.66 -4.17
C TYR A 140 14.15 -20.47 -5.20
N GLN A 141 15.41 -20.56 -4.80
CA GLN A 141 16.55 -20.49 -5.73
C GLN A 141 16.51 -21.64 -6.75
N VAL A 142 16.32 -22.87 -6.29
CA VAL A 142 16.20 -24.04 -7.17
C VAL A 142 14.98 -23.91 -8.08
N ALA A 143 13.83 -23.50 -7.53
CA ALA A 143 12.62 -23.36 -8.32
C ALA A 143 12.73 -22.26 -9.40
N LEU A 144 13.44 -21.16 -9.11
CA LEU A 144 13.76 -20.13 -10.09
C LEU A 144 14.68 -20.64 -11.21
N GLU A 145 15.65 -21.49 -10.89
CA GLU A 145 16.60 -22.04 -11.86
C GLU A 145 15.98 -23.13 -12.74
N VAL A 146 15.13 -23.98 -12.17
CA VAL A 146 14.54 -25.14 -12.87
C VAL A 146 13.27 -24.76 -13.63
N HIS A 147 12.39 -23.97 -13.01
CA HIS A 147 11.05 -23.72 -13.55
C HIS A 147 10.87 -22.31 -14.09
N GLY A 148 11.91 -21.47 -14.06
CA GLY A 148 11.80 -20.08 -14.47
C GLY A 148 10.72 -19.33 -13.68
N LEU A 149 10.61 -19.61 -12.37
CA LEU A 149 9.52 -19.15 -11.53
C LEU A 149 9.33 -17.62 -11.67
N GLU A 150 8.30 -17.19 -12.37
CA GLU A 150 8.07 -15.77 -12.58
C GLU A 150 7.57 -15.15 -11.26
N ALA A 151 8.42 -14.32 -10.66
CA ALA A 151 7.99 -13.45 -9.58
C ALA A 151 6.91 -12.52 -10.09
N ASP A 152 5.86 -12.34 -9.30
CA ASP A 152 4.76 -11.45 -9.69
C ASP A 152 5.28 -10.06 -10.03
N VAL A 153 6.15 -9.51 -9.19
CA VAL A 153 6.76 -8.21 -9.47
C VAL A 153 7.91 -8.39 -10.47
N PRO A 154 7.86 -7.78 -11.66
CA PRO A 154 8.94 -7.89 -12.64
C PRO A 154 10.24 -7.29 -12.07
N PRO A 155 11.41 -7.74 -12.54
CA PRO A 155 12.68 -7.19 -12.08
C PRO A 155 12.84 -5.74 -12.58
N ASP A 156 13.60 -4.93 -11.86
CA ASP A 156 13.85 -3.52 -12.16
C ASP A 156 14.32 -3.22 -13.59
N ASP A 157 14.96 -4.18 -14.23
CA ASP A 157 15.62 -4.00 -15.51
C ASP A 157 14.65 -4.11 -16.72
N GLU A 158 13.36 -4.42 -16.51
CA GLU A 158 12.39 -4.67 -17.60
C GLU A 158 11.28 -3.63 -17.76
N VAL A 159 11.24 -2.57 -16.95
CA VAL A 159 10.31 -1.46 -17.21
C VAL A 159 11.08 -0.36 -17.93
N PRO A 160 11.06 -0.29 -19.27
CA PRO A 160 11.35 0.98 -19.91
C PRO A 160 10.28 1.92 -19.37
N PHE A 161 10.68 2.85 -18.50
CA PHE A 161 9.99 4.12 -18.42
C PHE A 161 10.24 4.78 -19.78
N GLY A 162 9.54 4.27 -20.80
CA GLY A 162 9.44 4.89 -22.09
C GLY A 162 8.94 6.28 -21.81
N HIS A 163 9.80 7.25 -22.12
CA HIS A 163 9.49 8.64 -22.39
C HIS A 163 7.99 8.89 -22.30
N MET A 164 7.53 9.27 -21.11
CA MET A 164 6.26 9.96 -21.01
C MET A 164 6.53 11.26 -21.76
N LEU A 165 6.19 11.27 -23.04
CA LEU A 165 6.23 12.45 -23.88
C LEU A 165 5.51 13.52 -23.08
N SER A 166 6.27 14.52 -22.65
CA SER A 166 5.75 15.79 -22.22
C SER A 166 4.94 16.32 -23.41
N ILE A 167 3.63 16.09 -23.42
CA ILE A 167 2.70 16.86 -24.23
C ILE A 167 2.53 18.19 -23.49
N SER A 168 3.58 18.98 -23.55
CA SER A 168 3.56 20.41 -23.32
C SER A 168 4.39 20.99 -24.44
N THR A 169 3.89 22.05 -25.07
CA THR A 169 4.40 22.71 -26.29
C THR A 169 3.85 22.14 -27.61
N MET A 170 2.69 22.62 -28.06
CA MET A 170 2.59 23.60 -29.16
C MET A 170 1.12 23.78 -29.58
N ALA A 171 0.52 24.90 -29.16
CA ALA A 171 -0.55 25.54 -29.89
C ALA A 171 -0.52 27.04 -29.56
N THR A 172 0.36 27.77 -30.24
CA THR A 172 0.24 29.22 -30.36
C THR A 172 0.52 29.59 -31.80
N MET A 173 -0.35 30.45 -32.32
CA MET A 173 -0.28 31.23 -33.56
C MET A 173 -0.85 30.59 -34.84
N ALA A 174 -2.11 30.92 -35.10
CA ALA A 174 -2.49 31.51 -36.37
C ALA A 174 -3.41 32.71 -36.08
N GLN A 175 -2.96 33.89 -36.54
CA GLN A 175 -3.67 35.16 -36.49
C GLN A 175 -4.92 35.11 -37.38
N GLY A 176 -6.00 35.71 -36.90
CA GLY A 176 -7.25 35.93 -37.63
C GLY A 176 -8.00 37.06 -36.95
N GLN A 177 -7.65 38.26 -37.37
CA GLN A 177 -8.21 39.55 -37.00
C GLN A 177 -9.63 39.66 -37.55
N GLU A 178 -10.61 39.96 -36.71
CA GLU A 178 -11.84 40.64 -37.11
C GLU A 178 -12.51 41.29 -35.90
N ASP A 179 -12.79 42.56 -36.09
CA ASP A 179 -13.43 43.51 -35.18
C ASP A 179 -14.81 43.03 -34.75
N LEU A 180 -15.20 43.30 -33.50
CA LEU A 180 -16.56 43.72 -33.20
C LEU A 180 -16.66 44.39 -31.83
N GLU A 181 -17.26 45.57 -31.92
CA GLU A 181 -17.53 46.56 -30.91
C GLU A 181 -18.48 46.05 -29.82
N GLY A 182 -18.32 46.64 -28.63
CA GLY A 182 -19.42 47.14 -27.82
C GLY A 182 -20.40 46.11 -27.24
N LEU A 183 -20.42 46.01 -25.91
CA LEU A 183 -21.61 46.37 -25.12
C LEU A 183 -21.23 46.40 -23.65
N ALA A 184 -21.39 47.58 -23.06
CA ALA A 184 -21.40 47.82 -21.63
C ALA A 184 -22.70 47.29 -21.03
N LEU A 185 -22.63 46.55 -19.92
CA LEU A 185 -23.68 46.42 -18.89
C LEU A 185 -22.96 46.08 -17.56
N GLU A 186 -22.93 47.04 -16.65
CA GLU A 186 -23.76 47.12 -15.42
C GLU A 186 -23.07 46.47 -14.21
N GLU A 187 -22.50 47.35 -13.38
CA GLU A 187 -22.02 47.05 -12.04
C GLU A 187 -23.24 46.88 -11.11
N GLU A 188 -23.50 45.65 -10.67
CA GLU A 188 -24.38 45.41 -9.53
C GLU A 188 -23.57 45.34 -8.23
N GLU A 189 -23.82 46.35 -7.41
CA GLU A 189 -23.42 46.53 -6.03
C GLU A 189 -24.13 45.49 -5.14
N ILE A 190 -23.40 44.50 -4.62
CA ILE A 190 -23.90 43.60 -3.57
C ILE A 190 -23.29 44.01 -2.24
N VAL A 191 -24.13 44.72 -1.46
CA VAL A 191 -23.99 44.94 -0.03
C VAL A 191 -24.13 43.59 0.69
N GLN A 192 -23.08 43.14 1.39
CA GLN A 192 -23.20 42.10 2.42
C GLN A 192 -22.92 42.69 3.80
N SER A 193 -24.03 42.92 4.49
CA SER A 193 -24.13 43.21 5.91
C SER A 193 -23.83 41.97 6.76
N GLY A 194 -22.96 42.15 7.76
CA GLY A 194 -23.26 41.77 9.14
C GLY A 194 -23.02 40.31 9.57
N GLY A 195 -22.31 40.18 10.70
CA GLY A 195 -22.54 39.08 11.64
C GLY A 195 -21.29 38.29 12.02
N ASN A 196 -20.44 38.85 12.87
CA ASN A 196 -19.55 38.07 13.73
C ASN A 196 -20.35 37.55 14.95
N PRO A 197 -20.41 36.23 15.17
CA PRO A 197 -20.63 35.69 16.51
C PRO A 197 -19.28 35.30 17.18
N PRO A 198 -19.24 35.28 18.52
CA PRO A 198 -18.02 35.22 19.34
C PRO A 198 -17.41 33.80 19.43
N PRO A 199 -16.13 33.70 19.90
CA PRO A 199 -15.50 32.40 20.15
C PRO A 199 -16.01 31.80 21.47
N GLU A 200 -16.77 30.71 21.38
CA GLU A 200 -17.03 29.86 22.54
C GLU A 200 -15.80 29.01 22.87
N ALA A 201 -15.37 29.15 24.12
CA ALA A 201 -14.33 28.36 24.75
C ALA A 201 -14.81 26.92 24.98
N CYS A 202 -14.26 25.96 24.24
CA CYS A 202 -14.35 24.55 24.62
C CYS A 202 -13.41 24.29 25.81
N GLN A 203 -13.99 24.37 27.00
CA GLN A 203 -13.39 23.91 28.24
C GLN A 203 -13.23 22.38 28.22
N LEU A 204 -12.06 21.96 28.67
CA LEU A 204 -11.74 20.61 29.09
C LEU A 204 -12.74 20.08 30.12
N ALA A 205 -13.31 18.90 29.86
CA ALA A 205 -13.85 18.05 30.91
C ALA A 205 -13.49 16.59 30.60
N ALA A 206 -12.58 16.06 31.42
CA ALA A 206 -12.20 14.65 31.46
C ALA A 206 -13.35 13.80 32.02
N PRO A 207 -13.59 12.58 31.50
CA PRO A 207 -14.32 11.58 32.24
C PRO A 207 -13.39 10.72 33.10
N SER A 208 -13.71 10.77 34.38
CA SER A 208 -13.30 9.97 35.54
C SER A 208 -12.81 8.56 35.26
N ARG A 209 -11.69 8.24 35.92
CA ARG A 209 -11.30 6.89 36.35
C ARG A 209 -12.49 6.20 37.03
N GLN A 210 -12.86 5.04 36.53
CA GLN A 210 -13.53 4.02 37.35
C GLN A 210 -12.55 2.87 37.56
N ASP A 211 -12.08 2.77 38.79
CA ASP A 211 -11.38 1.62 39.33
C ASP A 211 -12.30 0.41 39.26
N THR A 212 -11.94 -0.56 38.42
CA THR A 212 -12.54 -1.91 38.51
C THR A 212 -11.57 -2.82 39.25
N LYS A 213 -12.13 -3.29 40.37
CA LYS A 213 -11.57 -4.11 41.41
C LYS A 213 -11.11 -5.47 40.88
N VAL A 214 -9.88 -5.82 41.27
CA VAL A 214 -9.29 -7.15 41.21
C VAL A 214 -10.16 -8.14 42.00
N ALA A 215 -10.45 -9.29 41.41
CA ALA A 215 -10.79 -10.49 42.15
C ALA A 215 -10.22 -11.71 41.41
N ASP A 216 -9.35 -12.40 42.14
CA ASP A 216 -8.78 -13.72 41.87
C ASP A 216 -9.85 -14.79 41.55
N ALA A 217 -9.49 -15.72 40.67
CA ALA A 217 -9.82 -17.13 40.87
C ALA A 217 -8.82 -18.01 40.11
N SER A 218 -8.17 -18.86 40.89
CA SER A 218 -7.09 -19.79 40.55
C SER A 218 -7.51 -20.97 39.67
N ASP A 219 -6.47 -21.62 39.15
CA ASP A 219 -6.30 -23.07 38.98
C ASP A 219 -7.37 -23.87 38.22
N SER A 220 -6.97 -24.48 37.11
CA SER A 220 -6.51 -25.88 37.16
C SER A 220 -6.29 -26.48 35.77
N GLU A 221 -5.42 -27.47 35.79
CA GLU A 221 -4.77 -28.24 34.75
C GLU A 221 -5.72 -28.97 33.78
N GLY A 222 -5.26 -29.24 32.55
CA GLY A 222 -5.97 -30.09 31.60
C GLY A 222 -5.19 -30.39 30.33
N LEU A 223 -4.29 -31.37 30.43
CA LEU A 223 -3.46 -31.93 29.37
C LEU A 223 -4.22 -32.38 28.11
N LEU A 224 -3.58 -32.15 26.96
CA LEU A 224 -3.87 -32.76 25.66
C LEU A 224 -3.67 -34.29 25.69
N PRO A 225 -4.29 -35.01 24.74
CA PRO A 225 -3.47 -35.93 23.96
C PRO A 225 -3.58 -35.70 22.45
N ILE A 226 -2.39 -35.59 21.86
CA ILE A 226 -2.10 -35.69 20.43
C ILE A 226 -2.46 -37.11 19.96
N ARG A 227 -3.23 -37.25 18.88
CA ARG A 227 -3.26 -38.46 18.05
C ARG A 227 -2.72 -38.12 16.67
N LEU A 228 -1.54 -38.67 16.38
CA LEU A 228 -0.99 -38.77 15.03
C LEU A 228 -1.59 -40.02 14.37
N TYR A 229 -2.16 -39.83 13.17
CA TYR A 229 -2.30 -40.84 12.13
C TYR A 229 -1.88 -40.20 10.82
#